data_AF-A0A7M3X6I3-F1
#
_entry.id   AF-A0A7M3X6I3-F1
#
_cell.length_a   1.000
_cell.length_b   1.000
_cell.length_c   1.000
_cell.angle_alpha   90.00
_cell.angle_beta   90.00
_cell.angle_gamma   90.00
#
_symmetry.space_group_name_H-M   'P 1'
#
loop_
_entity.id
_entity.type
_entity.pdbx_description
1 polymer ?
#
loop_
_entity_poly.entity_id
_entity_poly.type
_entity_poly.pdbx_seq_one_letter_code
_entity_poly.pdbx_strand_id
1 'polypeptide(L)'
;MTNIEAPTGPGVFVSRWRTEGPVDAEVLNQWKTELDWPSWLSLAEAALLMDAPELLETMTVHLSEGERAVLGLVRRRWLGDTHLSEAIEAALAVVRDPETRDLALEGRLRMERGLVRFEAGDSEGAEEDLTWAETRLKSVAKASRDHDLSLLNKAAYHMAQGEALMALQVYGDISRKAGHAHETIAISRLGA
;
A
#
# COMPACT_ATOMS: atom_id res chain seq x y z
N MET A 1 -20.98 26.80 11.88
CA MET A 1 -19.88 25.84 12.12
C MET A 1 -19.98 24.79 11.05
N THR A 2 -19.02 24.75 10.13
CA THR A 2 -18.96 23.68 9.13
C THR A 2 -18.68 22.39 9.89
N ASN A 3 -19.60 21.43 9.84
CA ASN A 3 -19.38 20.12 10.43
C ASN A 3 -18.32 19.44 9.56
N ILE A 4 -17.07 19.40 10.01
CA ILE A 4 -16.01 18.68 9.33
C ILE A 4 -16.17 17.23 9.77
N GLU A 5 -16.79 16.40 8.93
CA GLU A 5 -16.77 14.96 9.14
C GLU A 5 -15.30 14.52 9.13
N ALA A 6 -14.85 13.93 10.24
CA ALA A 6 -13.50 13.40 10.33
C ALA A 6 -13.38 12.22 9.34
N PRO A 7 -12.32 12.16 8.52
CA PRO A 7 -12.13 11.06 7.60
C PRO A 7 -12.06 9.73 8.38
N THR A 8 -12.91 8.77 8.01
CA THR A 8 -12.94 7.44 8.61
C THR A 8 -11.72 6.67 8.14
N GLY A 9 -10.73 6.50 9.01
CA GLY A 9 -9.53 5.70 8.76
C GLY A 9 -9.69 4.25 9.26
N PRO A 10 -8.77 3.33 8.89
CA PRO A 10 -8.82 1.94 9.35
C PRO A 10 -8.64 1.83 10.88
N GLY A 11 -8.12 2.87 11.54
CA GLY A 11 -8.04 2.96 13.01
C GLY A 11 -9.38 3.01 13.74
N VAL A 12 -10.48 3.34 13.06
CA VAL A 12 -11.83 3.22 13.65
C VAL A 12 -12.15 1.76 13.94
N PHE A 13 -11.73 0.84 13.08
CA PHE A 13 -11.91 -0.60 13.28
C PHE A 13 -11.15 -1.11 14.51
N VAL A 14 -9.88 -0.69 14.66
CA VAL A 14 -9.06 -1.04 15.82
C VAL A 14 -9.62 -0.42 17.10
N SER A 15 -10.13 0.81 17.02
CA SER A 15 -10.78 1.47 18.17
C SER A 15 -12.03 0.72 18.61
N ARG A 16 -12.89 0.30 17.66
CA ARG A 16 -14.08 -0.50 17.96
C ARG A 16 -13.74 -1.84 18.60
N TRP A 17 -12.71 -2.54 18.09
CA TRP A 17 -12.21 -3.76 18.74
C TRP A 17 -11.82 -3.53 20.20
N ARG A 18 -11.14 -2.42 20.51
CA ARG A 18 -10.72 -2.11 21.88
C ARG A 18 -11.88 -1.81 22.83
N THR A 19 -13.02 -1.35 22.31
CA THR A 19 -14.19 -1.00 23.12
C THR A 19 -15.23 -2.11 23.20
N GLU A 20 -15.42 -2.87 22.12
CA GLU A 20 -16.49 -3.86 21.96
C GLU A 20 -15.97 -5.30 21.83
N GLY A 21 -14.65 -5.49 21.65
CA GLY A 21 -14.01 -6.79 21.54
C GLY A 21 -13.58 -7.41 22.88
N PRO A 22 -12.98 -8.61 22.85
CA PRO A 22 -12.72 -9.42 21.66
C PRO A 22 -14.00 -10.06 21.10
N VAL A 23 -14.08 -10.18 19.78
CA VAL A 23 -15.16 -10.88 19.05
C VAL A 23 -14.57 -11.87 18.05
N ASP A 24 -15.38 -12.78 17.52
CA ASP A 24 -14.90 -13.73 16.52
C ASP A 24 -14.78 -13.12 15.11
N ALA A 25 -14.21 -13.90 14.19
CA ALA A 25 -13.98 -13.49 12.82
C ALA A 25 -15.29 -13.21 12.03
N GLU A 26 -16.41 -13.82 12.40
CA GLU A 26 -17.70 -13.61 11.74
C GLU A 26 -18.24 -12.22 12.08
N VAL A 27 -18.18 -11.82 13.36
CA VAL A 27 -18.55 -10.48 13.81
C VAL A 27 -17.63 -9.42 13.20
N LEU A 28 -16.32 -9.68 13.08
CA LEU A 28 -15.42 -8.75 12.38
C LEU A 28 -15.83 -8.51 10.93
N ASN A 29 -16.31 -9.54 10.23
CA ASN A 29 -16.78 -9.39 8.85
C ASN A 29 -18.07 -8.56 8.76
N GLN A 30 -18.94 -8.69 9.76
CA GLN A 30 -20.11 -7.82 9.89
C GLN A 30 -19.68 -6.36 10.09
N TRP A 31 -18.74 -6.08 11.00
CA TRP A 31 -18.22 -4.73 11.22
C TRP A 31 -17.58 -4.13 9.96
N LYS A 32 -16.82 -4.93 9.19
CA LYS A 32 -16.21 -4.47 7.94
C LYS A 32 -17.28 -4.06 6.92
N THR A 33 -18.37 -4.82 6.86
CA THR A 33 -19.51 -4.55 5.97
C THR A 33 -20.29 -3.32 6.42
N GLU A 34 -20.55 -3.18 7.72
CA GLU A 34 -21.21 -2.01 8.32
C GLU A 34 -20.44 -0.71 8.06
N LEU A 35 -19.10 -0.77 8.12
CA LEU A 35 -18.21 0.35 7.87
C LEU A 35 -17.90 0.56 6.39
N ASP A 36 -18.47 -0.24 5.49
CA ASP A 36 -18.22 -0.26 4.04
C ASP A 36 -16.71 -0.24 3.70
N TRP A 37 -15.92 -1.00 4.46
CA TRP A 37 -14.48 -0.96 4.34
C TRP A 37 -14.00 -1.91 3.22
N PRO A 38 -13.18 -1.45 2.26
CA PRO A 38 -12.93 -2.22 1.04
C PRO A 38 -11.97 -3.40 1.24
N SER A 39 -10.93 -3.25 2.08
CA SER A 39 -9.79 -4.18 2.12
C SER A 39 -9.50 -4.72 3.51
N TRP A 40 -9.38 -6.05 3.64
CA TRP A 40 -8.91 -6.70 4.85
C TRP A 40 -7.43 -6.41 5.13
N LEU A 41 -6.59 -6.42 4.09
CA LEU A 41 -5.17 -6.06 4.23
C LEU A 41 -4.99 -4.69 4.91
N SER A 42 -5.75 -3.67 4.54
CA SER A 42 -5.64 -2.34 5.17
C SER A 42 -6.01 -2.33 6.66
N LEU A 43 -6.97 -3.17 7.08
CA LEU A 43 -7.33 -3.34 8.48
C LEU A 43 -6.26 -4.12 9.24
N ALA A 44 -5.63 -5.11 8.59
CA ALA A 44 -4.54 -5.89 9.16
C ALA A 44 -3.27 -5.06 9.37
N GLU A 45 -2.92 -4.22 8.41
CA GLU A 45 -1.84 -3.25 8.58
C GLU A 45 -2.10 -2.30 9.74
N ALA A 46 -3.33 -1.81 9.85
CA ALA A 46 -3.73 -0.92 10.93
C ALA A 46 -3.66 -1.61 12.31
N ALA A 47 -4.13 -2.85 12.42
CA ALA A 47 -4.03 -3.64 13.66
C ALA A 47 -2.57 -3.93 14.04
N LEU A 48 -1.72 -4.24 13.05
CA LEU A 48 -0.28 -4.42 13.26
C LEU A 48 0.39 -3.14 13.78
N LEU A 49 0.18 -2.01 13.11
CA LEU A 49 0.83 -0.73 13.44
C LEU A 49 0.32 -0.11 14.75
N MET A 50 -0.91 -0.42 15.13
CA MET A 50 -1.49 0.03 16.40
C MET A 50 -1.29 -0.94 17.55
N ASP A 51 -0.52 -2.02 17.37
CA ASP A 51 -0.23 -3.03 18.39
C ASP A 51 -1.52 -3.68 18.95
N ALA A 52 -2.33 -4.26 18.06
CA ALA A 52 -3.53 -5.02 18.38
C ALA A 52 -3.39 -6.48 17.89
N PRO A 53 -2.55 -7.30 18.56
CA PRO A 53 -2.20 -8.65 18.08
C PRO A 53 -3.38 -9.62 18.07
N GLU A 54 -4.29 -9.60 19.07
CA GLU A 54 -5.44 -10.52 19.09
C GLU A 54 -6.43 -10.22 17.95
N LEU A 55 -6.60 -8.93 17.63
CA LEU A 55 -7.40 -8.49 16.48
C LEU A 55 -6.77 -8.97 15.17
N LEU A 56 -5.45 -8.82 15.03
CA LEU A 56 -4.71 -9.26 13.85
C LEU A 56 -4.81 -10.78 13.65
N GLU A 57 -4.68 -11.56 14.71
CA GLU A 57 -4.85 -13.01 14.68
C GLU A 57 -6.26 -13.37 14.21
N THR A 58 -7.29 -12.75 14.80
CA THR A 58 -8.69 -13.01 14.48
C THR A 58 -9.03 -12.72 13.01
N MET A 59 -8.45 -11.66 12.42
CA MET A 59 -8.72 -11.31 11.02
C MET A 59 -7.90 -12.10 9.99
N THR A 60 -6.88 -12.86 10.41
CA THR A 60 -5.95 -13.53 9.48
C THR A 60 -6.65 -14.53 8.57
N VAL A 61 -7.77 -15.10 9.02
CA VAL A 61 -8.61 -16.02 8.25
C VAL A 61 -9.25 -15.38 7.02
N HIS A 62 -9.39 -14.06 7.01
CA HIS A 62 -10.01 -13.30 5.91
C HIS A 62 -9.01 -12.83 4.86
N LEU A 63 -7.72 -12.93 5.15
CA LEU A 63 -6.68 -12.50 4.21
C LEU A 63 -6.46 -13.55 3.12
N SER A 64 -6.25 -13.10 1.90
CA SER A 64 -5.72 -13.96 0.83
C SER A 64 -4.27 -14.36 1.10
N GLU A 65 -3.75 -15.35 0.37
CA GLU A 65 -2.33 -15.70 0.46
C GLU A 65 -1.42 -14.54 0.06
N GLY A 66 -1.78 -13.79 -0.98
CA GLY A 66 -1.08 -12.58 -1.40
C GLY A 66 -1.11 -11.49 -0.32
N GLU A 67 -2.27 -11.25 0.30
CA GLU A 67 -2.39 -10.26 1.37
C GLU A 67 -1.56 -10.66 2.60
N ARG A 68 -1.54 -11.95 2.97
CA ARG A 68 -0.67 -12.47 4.03
C ARG A 68 0.81 -12.28 3.71
N ALA A 69 1.22 -12.51 2.46
CA ALA A 69 2.60 -12.31 2.02
C ALA A 69 3.01 -10.82 2.14
N VAL A 70 2.15 -9.90 1.70
CA VAL A 70 2.38 -8.45 1.83
C VAL A 70 2.40 -8.02 3.31
N LEU A 71 1.46 -8.48 4.12
CA LEU A 71 1.45 -8.19 5.56
C LEU A 71 2.73 -8.67 6.26
N GLY A 72 3.27 -9.81 5.84
CA GLY A 72 4.56 -10.32 6.32
C GLY A 72 5.71 -9.35 6.08
N LEU A 73 5.74 -8.67 4.94
CA LEU A 73 6.71 -7.61 4.65
C LEU A 73 6.51 -6.38 5.54
N VAL A 74 5.27 -5.95 5.73
CA VAL A 74 4.95 -4.83 6.62
C VAL A 74 5.41 -5.13 8.04
N ARG A 75 5.19 -6.35 8.53
CA ARG A 75 5.67 -6.81 9.85
C ARG A 75 7.19 -6.81 9.95
N ARG A 76 7.91 -7.30 8.93
CA ARG A 76 9.39 -7.25 8.91
C ARG A 76 9.91 -5.83 9.02
N ARG A 77 9.36 -4.91 8.22
CA ARG A 77 9.71 -3.48 8.28
C ARG A 77 9.40 -2.87 9.64
N TRP A 78 8.23 -3.18 10.21
CA TRP A 78 7.85 -2.73 11.55
C TRP A 78 8.84 -3.18 12.63
N LEU A 79 9.41 -4.38 12.49
CA LEU A 79 10.44 -4.91 13.38
C LEU A 79 11.87 -4.39 13.06
N GLY A 80 12.02 -3.47 12.11
CA GLY A 80 13.29 -2.85 11.74
C GLY A 80 14.15 -3.67 10.77
N ASP A 81 13.60 -4.68 10.11
CA ASP A 81 14.33 -5.44 9.07
C ASP A 81 14.55 -4.56 7.83
N THR A 82 15.82 -4.37 7.46
CA THR A 82 16.25 -3.59 6.30
C THR A 82 16.62 -4.48 5.10
N HIS A 83 16.66 -5.80 5.25
CA HIS A 83 17.08 -6.72 4.18
C HIS A 83 15.85 -7.42 3.58
N LEU A 84 15.06 -6.67 2.83
CA LEU A 84 13.75 -7.12 2.36
C LEU A 84 13.77 -7.86 1.01
N SER A 85 14.89 -7.88 0.28
CA SER A 85 14.96 -8.40 -1.10
C SER A 85 14.40 -9.82 -1.23
N GLU A 86 14.90 -10.77 -0.42
CA GLU A 86 14.43 -12.16 -0.47
C GLU A 86 12.95 -12.29 -0.08
N ALA A 87 12.52 -11.51 0.91
CA ALA A 87 11.13 -11.52 1.35
C ALA A 87 10.19 -10.96 0.28
N ILE A 88 10.62 -9.93 -0.45
CA ILE A 88 9.86 -9.34 -1.56
C ILE A 88 9.76 -10.32 -2.72
N GLU A 89 10.85 -11.01 -3.09
CA GLU A 89 10.81 -12.05 -4.13
C GLU A 89 9.90 -13.22 -3.75
N ALA A 90 9.93 -13.66 -2.48
CA ALA A 90 9.04 -14.69 -1.99
C ALA A 90 7.56 -14.25 -2.08
N ALA A 91 7.24 -13.01 -1.72
CA ALA A 91 5.89 -12.47 -1.85
C ALA A 91 5.48 -12.29 -3.32
N LEU A 92 6.40 -11.88 -4.20
CA LEU A 92 6.17 -11.79 -5.64
C LEU A 92 5.87 -13.15 -6.25
N ALA A 93 6.52 -14.23 -5.80
CA ALA A 93 6.21 -15.58 -6.25
C ALA A 93 4.76 -15.96 -5.93
N VAL A 94 4.26 -15.61 -4.74
CA VAL A 94 2.87 -15.87 -4.34
C VAL A 94 1.89 -15.10 -5.22
N VAL A 95 2.06 -13.79 -5.40
CA VAL A 95 1.07 -12.98 -6.16
C VAL A 95 1.17 -13.15 -7.67
N ARG A 96 2.17 -13.89 -8.18
CA ARG A 96 2.33 -14.24 -9.59
C ARG A 96 1.86 -15.65 -9.92
N ASP A 97 1.75 -16.52 -8.92
CA ASP A 97 1.23 -17.87 -9.11
C ASP A 97 -0.19 -17.80 -9.70
N PRO A 98 -0.53 -18.61 -10.74
CA PRO A 98 -1.84 -18.55 -11.38
C PRO A 98 -3.04 -18.68 -10.43
N GLU A 99 -2.91 -19.44 -9.34
CA GLU A 99 -4.00 -19.70 -8.39
C GLU A 99 -4.19 -18.56 -7.40
N THR A 100 -3.12 -17.81 -7.09
CA THR A 100 -3.13 -16.70 -6.11
C THR A 100 -2.81 -15.35 -6.74
N ARG A 101 -2.94 -15.26 -8.07
CA ARG A 101 -2.51 -14.10 -8.84
C ARG A 101 -3.25 -12.83 -8.43
N ASP A 102 -2.52 -11.79 -8.05
CA ASP A 102 -3.06 -10.48 -7.72
C ASP A 102 -2.19 -9.36 -8.31
N LEU A 103 -2.73 -8.68 -9.33
CA LEU A 103 -2.02 -7.64 -10.06
C LEU A 103 -1.84 -6.35 -9.26
N ALA A 104 -2.73 -6.05 -8.32
CA ALA A 104 -2.60 -4.88 -7.46
C ALA A 104 -1.50 -5.10 -6.43
N LEU A 105 -1.49 -6.27 -5.78
CA LEU A 105 -0.43 -6.65 -4.85
C LEU A 105 0.92 -6.83 -5.55
N GLU A 106 0.96 -7.36 -6.77
CA GLU A 106 2.19 -7.39 -7.57
C GLU A 106 2.70 -5.97 -7.85
N GLY A 107 1.82 -5.05 -8.24
CA GLY A 107 2.19 -3.65 -8.45
C GLY A 107 2.81 -3.02 -7.20
N ARG A 108 2.20 -3.25 -6.03
CA ARG A 108 2.72 -2.80 -4.75
C ARG A 108 4.08 -3.43 -4.42
N LEU A 109 4.23 -4.75 -4.60
CA LEU A 109 5.47 -5.46 -4.31
C LEU A 109 6.61 -5.05 -5.23
N ARG A 110 6.33 -4.82 -6.52
CA ARG A 110 7.35 -4.28 -7.45
C ARG A 110 7.74 -2.86 -7.10
N MET A 111 6.80 -2.00 -6.69
CA MET A 111 7.15 -0.68 -6.20
C MET A 111 8.14 -0.76 -5.02
N GLU A 112 7.87 -1.63 -4.05
CA GLU A 112 8.77 -1.87 -2.90
C GLU A 112 10.13 -2.42 -3.36
N ARG A 113 10.14 -3.38 -4.29
CA ARG A 113 11.39 -3.91 -4.86
C ARG A 113 12.21 -2.84 -5.57
N GLY A 114 11.55 -1.95 -6.31
CA GLY A 114 12.21 -0.85 -7.02
C GLY A 114 12.92 0.10 -6.05
N LEU A 115 12.30 0.41 -4.91
CA LEU A 115 12.96 1.21 -3.86
C LEU A 115 14.18 0.49 -3.27
N VAL A 116 14.06 -0.80 -2.95
CA VAL A 116 15.18 -1.60 -2.42
C VAL A 116 16.33 -1.69 -3.42
N ARG A 117 16.03 -1.86 -4.72
CA ARG A 117 17.04 -1.86 -5.80
C ARG A 117 17.74 -0.50 -5.91
N PHE A 118 16.97 0.59 -5.84
CA PHE A 118 17.53 1.94 -5.87
C PHE A 118 18.49 2.17 -4.70
N GLU A 119 18.10 1.80 -3.47
CA GLU A 119 18.96 1.89 -2.28
C GLU A 119 20.24 1.04 -2.40
N ALA A 120 20.16 -0.09 -3.11
CA ALA A 120 21.30 -0.96 -3.40
C ALA A 120 22.18 -0.47 -4.57
N GLY A 121 21.83 0.65 -5.22
CA GLY A 121 22.56 1.20 -6.36
C GLY A 121 22.21 0.59 -7.71
N ASP A 122 21.19 -0.26 -7.79
CA ASP A 122 20.64 -0.81 -9.02
C ASP A 122 19.57 0.13 -9.61
N SER A 123 20.01 1.23 -10.22
CA SER A 123 19.11 2.24 -10.80
C SER A 123 18.27 1.66 -11.95
N GLU A 124 18.87 0.85 -12.83
CA GLU A 124 18.17 0.28 -14.00
C GLU A 124 17.05 -0.67 -13.55
N GLY A 125 17.35 -1.59 -12.63
CA GLY A 125 16.34 -2.49 -12.07
C GLY A 125 15.29 -1.78 -11.24
N ALA A 126 15.61 -0.64 -10.61
CA ALA A 126 14.66 0.21 -9.92
C ALA A 126 13.68 0.89 -10.88
N GLU A 127 14.18 1.47 -11.97
CA GLU A 127 13.34 2.11 -12.99
C GLU A 127 12.35 1.13 -13.62
N GLU A 128 12.82 -0.08 -13.95
CA GLU A 128 11.98 -1.15 -14.51
C GLU A 128 10.79 -1.46 -13.59
N ASP A 129 11.08 -1.66 -12.31
CA ASP A 129 10.08 -2.03 -11.31
C ASP A 129 9.10 -0.89 -11.00
N LEU A 130 9.61 0.33 -10.82
CA LEU A 130 8.78 1.52 -10.55
C LEU A 130 7.87 1.84 -11.74
N THR A 131 8.38 1.71 -12.97
CA THR A 131 7.59 1.91 -14.19
C THR A 131 6.51 0.84 -14.33
N TRP A 132 6.85 -0.42 -14.07
CA TRP A 132 5.88 -1.51 -14.10
C TRP A 132 4.77 -1.30 -13.06
N ALA A 133 5.16 -0.96 -11.82
CA ALA A 133 4.23 -0.72 -10.73
C ALA A 133 3.25 0.41 -11.04
N GLU A 134 3.75 1.57 -11.48
CA GLU A 134 2.93 2.71 -11.88
C GLU A 134 1.95 2.33 -13.00
N THR A 135 2.46 1.73 -14.08
CA THR A 135 1.63 1.32 -15.23
C THR A 135 0.54 0.34 -14.82
N ARG A 136 0.89 -0.65 -13.98
CA ARG A 136 -0.07 -1.68 -13.55
C ARG A 136 -1.11 -1.11 -12.61
N LEU A 137 -0.70 -0.37 -11.58
CA LEU A 137 -1.59 0.20 -10.57
C LEU A 137 -2.53 1.24 -11.18
N LYS A 138 -2.07 2.00 -12.19
CA LYS A 138 -2.94 2.86 -13.00
C LYS A 138 -4.06 2.09 -13.69
N SER A 139 -3.79 0.86 -14.13
CA SER A 139 -4.76 0.02 -14.82
C SER A 139 -5.73 -0.71 -13.88
N VAL A 140 -5.27 -1.19 -12.73
CA VAL A 140 -6.07 -2.09 -11.86
C VAL A 140 -6.56 -1.44 -10.58
N ALA A 141 -5.93 -0.35 -10.15
CA ALA A 141 -6.20 0.32 -8.88
C ALA A 141 -6.05 1.85 -9.02
N LYS A 142 -6.62 2.42 -10.10
CA LYS A 142 -6.47 3.83 -10.43
C LYS A 142 -6.91 4.71 -9.26
N ALA A 143 -6.04 5.66 -8.91
CA ALA A 143 -6.21 6.60 -7.80
C ALA A 143 -6.45 5.94 -6.43
N SER A 144 -6.04 4.69 -6.28
CA SER A 144 -5.85 4.07 -4.97
C SER A 144 -4.61 4.64 -4.29
N ARG A 145 -4.50 4.40 -2.97
CA ARG A 145 -3.28 4.68 -2.20
C ARG A 145 -2.02 4.13 -2.86
N ASP A 146 -2.06 2.90 -3.38
CA ASP A 146 -0.88 2.27 -3.98
C ASP A 146 -0.51 2.92 -5.31
N HIS A 147 -1.51 3.28 -6.14
CA HIS A 147 -1.26 4.04 -7.37
C HIS A 147 -0.65 5.42 -7.06
N ASP A 148 -1.22 6.13 -6.08
CA ASP A 148 -0.72 7.42 -5.64
C ASP A 148 0.74 7.34 -5.17
N LEU A 149 1.05 6.36 -4.32
CA LEU A 149 2.42 6.12 -3.86
C LEU A 149 3.36 5.74 -5.01
N SER A 150 2.91 4.95 -5.99
CA SER A 150 3.75 4.58 -7.13
C SER A 150 4.18 5.78 -7.98
N LEU A 151 3.28 6.75 -8.19
CA LEU A 151 3.59 7.99 -8.88
C LEU A 151 4.57 8.85 -8.07
N LEU A 152 4.35 9.01 -6.77
CA LEU A 152 5.24 9.77 -5.90
C LEU A 152 6.64 9.15 -5.84
N ASN A 153 6.75 7.83 -5.69
CA ASN A 153 8.01 7.11 -5.64
C ASN A 153 8.78 7.20 -6.97
N LYS A 154 8.08 7.06 -8.11
CA LYS A 154 8.69 7.20 -9.44
C LYS A 154 9.16 8.63 -9.70
N ALA A 155 8.39 9.64 -9.30
CA ALA A 155 8.83 11.03 -9.40
C ALA A 155 10.06 11.31 -8.52
N ALA A 156 10.08 10.79 -7.29
CA ALA A 156 11.24 10.91 -6.40
C ALA A 156 12.48 10.20 -6.96
N TYR A 157 12.31 9.04 -7.58
CA TYR A 157 13.38 8.35 -8.31
C TYR A 157 13.98 9.23 -9.40
N HIS A 158 13.16 9.78 -10.30
CA HIS A 158 13.64 10.67 -11.36
C HIS A 158 14.34 11.92 -10.80
N MET A 159 13.82 12.51 -9.72
CA MET A 159 14.51 13.62 -9.04
C MET A 159 15.90 13.23 -8.53
N ALA A 160 16.03 12.05 -7.93
CA ALA A 160 17.31 11.55 -7.41
C ALA A 160 18.33 11.25 -8.53
N GLN A 161 17.86 10.88 -9.73
CA GLN A 161 18.71 10.70 -10.91
C GLN A 161 19.07 12.01 -11.62
N GLY A 162 18.53 13.16 -11.19
CA GLY A 162 18.72 14.45 -11.85
C GLY A 162 17.82 14.67 -13.07
N GLU A 163 16.78 13.84 -13.23
CA GLU A 163 15.85 13.83 -14.36
C GLU A 163 14.61 14.69 -14.05
N ALA A 164 14.81 15.95 -13.69
CA ALA A 164 13.74 16.82 -13.20
C ALA A 164 12.53 16.96 -14.15
N LEU A 165 12.77 16.93 -15.48
CA LEU A 165 11.68 16.96 -16.46
C LEU A 165 10.84 15.68 -16.44
N MET A 166 11.46 14.52 -16.21
CA MET A 166 10.75 13.24 -16.08
C MET A 166 9.93 13.24 -14.79
N ALA A 167 10.50 13.72 -13.68
CA ALA A 167 9.78 13.87 -12.43
C ALA A 167 8.56 14.80 -12.57
N LEU A 168 8.73 15.95 -13.23
CA LEU A 168 7.64 16.89 -13.49
C LEU A 168 6.51 16.25 -14.30
N GLN A 169 6.84 15.44 -15.31
CA GLN A 169 5.85 14.70 -16.08
C GLN A 169 5.05 13.74 -15.18
N VAL A 170 5.73 12.98 -14.31
CA VAL A 170 5.07 12.05 -13.38
C VAL A 170 4.19 12.79 -12.37
N TYR A 171 4.64 13.93 -11.81
CA TYR A 171 3.80 14.77 -10.95
C TYR A 171 2.58 15.37 -11.69
N GLY A 172 2.71 15.56 -13.01
CA GLY A 172 1.61 15.98 -13.88
C GLY A 172 0.50 14.93 -14.01
N ASP A 173 0.84 13.65 -13.92
CA ASP A 173 -0.13 12.54 -13.98
C ASP A 173 -1.03 12.49 -12.73
N ILE A 174 -0.62 13.09 -11.61
CA ILE A 174 -1.44 13.26 -10.39
C ILE A 174 -2.43 14.41 -10.61
N SER A 175 -3.49 14.12 -11.38
CA SER A 175 -4.50 15.10 -11.78
C SER A 175 -5.55 15.35 -10.69
N ARG A 176 -5.95 16.61 -10.50
CA ARG A 176 -7.04 17.00 -9.58
C ARG A 176 -8.40 16.37 -9.91
N LYS A 177 -8.56 15.86 -11.14
CA LYS A 177 -9.81 15.29 -11.63
C LYS A 177 -9.79 13.76 -11.73
N ALA A 178 -8.67 13.12 -11.42
CA ALA A 178 -8.49 11.68 -11.59
C ALA A 178 -8.81 10.84 -10.34
N GLY A 179 -9.27 11.48 -9.25
CA GLY A 179 -9.69 10.80 -8.02
C GLY A 179 -8.60 10.59 -6.97
N HIS A 180 -7.39 11.12 -7.19
CA HIS A 180 -6.28 11.02 -6.24
C HIS A 180 -6.60 11.68 -4.90
N ALA A 181 -5.97 11.21 -3.83
CA ALA A 181 -6.13 11.81 -2.51
C ALA A 181 -5.66 13.28 -2.50
N HIS A 182 -6.31 14.11 -1.68
CA HIS A 182 -5.99 15.54 -1.62
C HIS A 182 -4.55 15.78 -1.17
N GLU A 183 -4.05 14.95 -0.25
CA GLU A 183 -2.68 14.97 0.24
C GLU A 183 -1.70 14.61 -0.87
N THR A 184 -1.98 13.57 -1.68
CA THR A 184 -1.16 13.22 -2.85
C THR A 184 -1.07 14.37 -3.84
N ILE A 185 -2.21 15.01 -4.13
CA ILE A 185 -2.27 16.20 -4.99
C ILE A 185 -1.41 17.31 -4.40
N ALA A 186 -1.53 17.61 -3.10
CA ALA A 186 -0.74 18.65 -2.46
C ALA A 186 0.76 18.37 -2.54
N ILE A 187 1.19 17.14 -2.19
CA ILE A 187 2.59 16.70 -2.23
C ILE A 187 3.16 16.83 -3.65
N SER A 188 2.42 16.39 -4.67
CA SER A 188 2.84 16.50 -6.08
C SER A 188 3.02 17.93 -6.58
N ARG A 189 2.50 18.94 -5.88
CA ARG A 189 2.70 20.36 -6.23
C ARG A 189 3.86 21.01 -5.50
N LEU A 190 4.31 20.40 -4.40
CA LEU A 190 5.53 20.81 -3.71
C LEU A 190 6.78 20.25 -4.37
N GLY A 191 6.69 19.06 -4.97
CA GLY A 191 7.80 18.41 -5.67
C GLY A 191 7.99 18.80 -7.13
N ALA A 192 6.96 19.40 -7.77
CA ALA A 192 6.97 19.87 -9.16
C ALA A 192 7.48 21.30 -9.28
#